data_AF-A0A936WJ56-F1
#
_entry.id   AF-A0A936WJ56-F1
#
_cell.length_a   1.000
_cell.length_b   1.000
_cell.length_c   1.000
_cell.angle_alpha   90.00
_cell.angle_beta   90.00
_cell.angle_gamma   90.00
#
_symmetry.space_group_name_H-M   'P 1'
#
loop_
_entity.id
_entity.type
_entity.pdbx_description
1 polymer ?
#
loop_
_entity_poly.entity_id
_entity_poly.type
_entity_poly.pdbx_seq_one_letter_code
_entity_poly.pdbx_strand_id
1 'polypeptide(L)'
;MGQAGGLWVTRLQEGAVVKDREHLPVNDAQRVAGVIAQQLVRLGAGKRSLAARVVHYHHKESGRIFRFVTNNTKWSPTTVARIYRQRWDIEMLFKRIKQNYPCATFWETRPTPSRSRSGALSSLICW
;
A
#
# COMPACT_ATOMS: atom_id res chain seq x y z
N MET A 1 6.68 29.67 3.07
CA MET A 1 7.84 28.86 2.62
C MET A 1 7.35 27.49 2.21
N GLY A 2 6.97 27.38 0.93
CA GLY A 2 6.51 26.12 0.34
C GLY A 2 7.70 25.24 0.04
N GLN A 3 7.82 24.11 0.73
CA GLN A 3 8.67 23.05 0.23
C GLN A 3 7.93 22.40 -0.93
N ALA A 4 8.54 22.46 -2.12
CA ALA A 4 8.16 21.67 -3.27
C ALA A 4 8.42 20.18 -2.95
N GLY A 5 7.57 19.60 -2.11
CA GLY A 5 7.62 18.22 -1.66
C GLY A 5 6.44 17.46 -2.24
N GLY A 6 6.70 16.35 -2.90
CA GLY A 6 5.66 15.52 -3.53
C GLY A 6 4.51 15.18 -2.57
N LEU A 7 3.32 15.03 -3.14
CA LEU A 7 2.15 14.57 -2.40
C LEU A 7 2.29 13.07 -2.13
N TRP A 8 2.14 12.68 -0.88
CA TRP A 8 2.20 11.29 -0.47
C TRP A 8 0.98 10.90 0.36
N VAL A 9 0.69 9.60 0.29
CA VAL A 9 -0.41 8.94 0.94
C VAL A 9 0.15 7.62 1.46
N THR A 10 0.30 7.51 2.78
CA THR A 10 0.95 6.37 3.46
C THR A 10 0.01 5.76 4.51
N ARG A 11 0.12 4.46 4.78
CA ARG A 11 -0.67 3.77 5.80
C ARG A 11 0.05 3.96 7.12
N LEU A 12 -0.68 4.37 8.14
CA LEU A 12 -0.14 4.49 9.49
C LEU A 12 0.00 3.08 10.09
N GLN A 13 1.21 2.74 10.52
CA GLN A 13 1.48 1.51 11.24
C GLN A 13 0.99 1.61 12.69
N GLU A 14 0.67 0.46 13.28
CA GLU A 14 0.39 0.33 14.71
C GLU A 14 1.63 0.75 15.52
N GLY A 15 1.42 1.54 16.58
CA GLY A 15 2.51 2.10 17.41
C GLY A 15 3.11 3.42 16.92
N ALA A 16 2.68 3.98 15.79
CA ALA A 16 3.16 5.28 15.34
C ALA A 16 2.82 6.40 16.33
N VAL A 17 3.82 7.19 16.74
CA VAL A 17 3.66 8.32 17.66
C VAL A 17 3.00 9.48 16.91
N VAL A 18 1.74 9.72 17.25
CA VAL A 18 0.92 10.79 16.67
C VAL A 18 0.58 11.77 17.79
N LYS A 19 1.07 13.01 17.66
CA LYS A 19 0.82 14.12 18.59
C LYS A 19 -0.18 15.11 17.99
N ASP A 20 -0.77 15.94 18.86
CA ASP A 20 -1.67 17.05 18.50
C ASP A 20 -2.79 16.64 17.54
N ARG A 21 -3.81 15.95 18.06
CA ARG A 21 -4.93 15.42 17.24
C ARG A 21 -6.12 16.37 17.28
N GLU A 22 -6.32 17.09 16.21
CA GLU A 22 -7.52 17.91 16.01
C GLU A 22 -8.51 17.17 15.12
N HIS A 23 -9.78 17.08 15.53
CA HIS A 23 -10.80 16.38 14.75
C HIS A 23 -11.40 17.32 13.70
N LEU A 24 -11.46 16.84 12.45
CA LEU A 24 -12.12 17.55 11.36
C LEU A 24 -13.54 17.02 11.16
N PRO A 25 -14.51 17.89 10.85
CA PRO A 25 -15.88 17.46 10.58
C PRO A 25 -15.93 16.54 9.35
N VAL A 26 -16.75 15.50 9.45
CA VAL A 26 -16.99 14.54 8.37
C VAL A 26 -18.42 14.71 7.88
N ASN A 27 -18.60 14.87 6.57
CA ASN A 27 -19.90 15.03 5.95
C ASN A 27 -20.62 13.67 5.81
N ASP A 28 -21.95 13.64 5.75
CA ASP A 28 -22.72 12.39 5.71
C ASP A 28 -22.42 11.56 4.45
N ALA A 29 -22.21 12.22 3.31
CA ALA A 29 -21.75 11.55 2.09
C ALA A 29 -20.42 10.80 2.29
N GLN A 30 -19.52 11.32 3.12
CA GLN A 30 -18.24 10.68 3.42
C GLN A 30 -18.43 9.48 4.38
N ARG A 31 -19.36 9.58 5.33
CA ARG A 31 -19.72 8.46 6.22
C ARG A 31 -20.30 7.28 5.43
N VAL A 32 -21.21 7.56 4.49
CA VAL A 32 -21.79 6.53 3.60
C VAL A 32 -20.70 5.82 2.79
N ALA A 33 -19.69 6.58 2.34
CA ALA A 33 -18.52 6.06 1.64
C ALA A 33 -17.55 5.25 2.53
N GLY A 34 -17.75 5.19 3.84
CA GLY A 34 -16.92 4.43 4.78
C GLY A 34 -15.88 5.25 5.54
N VAL A 35 -15.91 6.57 5.47
CA VAL A 35 -15.01 7.44 6.25
C VAL A 35 -15.57 7.58 7.66
N ILE A 36 -14.83 7.11 8.66
CA ILE A 36 -15.25 7.18 10.07
C ILE A 36 -14.88 8.54 10.66
N ALA A 37 -13.63 8.95 10.46
CA ALA A 37 -13.07 10.12 11.11
C ALA A 37 -11.92 10.70 10.30
N GLN A 38 -11.68 12.00 10.48
CA GLN A 38 -10.51 12.68 9.96
C GLN A 38 -9.89 13.52 11.05
N GLN A 39 -8.56 13.56 11.08
CA GLN A 39 -7.82 14.29 12.10
C GLN A 39 -6.61 14.99 11.48
N LEU A 40 -6.34 16.22 11.89
CA LEU A 40 -5.05 16.85 11.68
C LEU A 40 -4.12 16.40 12.81
N VAL A 41 -2.91 15.99 12.45
CA VAL A 41 -1.96 15.43 13.38
C VAL A 41 -0.55 15.94 13.11
N ARG A 42 0.27 15.91 14.16
CA ARG A 42 1.71 16.13 14.04
C ARG A 42 2.46 14.80 14.21
N LEU A 43 3.15 14.40 13.15
CA LEU A 43 3.95 13.17 13.12
C LEU A 43 5.38 13.46 13.56
N GLY A 44 5.94 12.57 14.37
CA GLY A 44 7.34 12.63 14.81
C GLY A 44 7.55 13.41 16.12
N ALA A 45 8.81 13.53 16.52
CA ALA A 45 9.23 14.17 17.77
C ALA A 45 10.23 15.31 17.52
N GLY A 46 10.07 16.42 18.25
CA GLY A 46 11.00 17.55 18.23
C GLY A 46 10.96 18.40 16.95
N LYS A 47 12.13 18.88 16.51
CA LYS A 47 12.29 19.82 15.38
C LYS A 47 11.92 19.23 14.01
N ARG A 48 11.86 17.91 13.86
CA ARG A 48 11.49 17.21 12.61
C ARG A 48 10.02 16.79 12.56
N SER A 49 9.16 17.48 13.30
CA SER A 49 7.75 17.19 13.37
C SER A 49 7.04 17.64 12.09
N LEU A 50 6.32 16.73 11.44
CA LEU A 50 5.61 16.98 10.19
C LEU A 50 4.11 17.07 10.44
N ALA A 51 3.49 18.17 10.00
CA ALA A 51 2.04 18.27 9.99
C ALA A 51 1.47 17.35 8.90
N ALA A 52 0.52 16.51 9.24
CA ALA A 52 -0.13 15.60 8.33
C ALA A 52 -1.60 15.42 8.69
N ARG A 53 -2.40 14.93 7.75
CA ARG A 53 -3.80 14.59 7.96
C ARG A 53 -3.93 13.08 8.04
N VAL A 54 -4.62 12.60 9.06
CA VAL A 54 -4.99 11.19 9.23
C VAL A 54 -6.46 11.00 8.86
N VAL A 55 -6.75 9.95 8.09
CA VAL A 55 -8.08 9.54 7.68
C VAL A 55 -8.33 8.12 8.17
N HIS A 56 -9.39 7.93 8.94
CA HIS A 56 -9.85 6.63 9.39
C HIS A 56 -10.94 6.15 8.43
N TYR A 57 -10.67 5.04 7.77
CA TYR A 57 -11.52 4.47 6.73
C TYR A 57 -11.91 3.03 7.07
N HIS A 58 -13.21 2.74 7.06
CA HIS A 58 -13.74 1.41 7.23
C HIS A 58 -13.94 0.74 5.88
N HIS A 59 -13.22 -0.35 5.63
CA HIS A 59 -13.40 -1.12 4.41
C HIS A 59 -14.49 -2.17 4.60
N LYS A 60 -15.64 -1.96 3.95
CA LYS A 60 -16.83 -2.82 4.11
C LYS A 60 -16.58 -4.29 3.76
N GLU A 61 -15.81 -4.57 2.70
CA GLU A 61 -15.59 -5.95 2.24
C GLU A 61 -14.70 -6.77 3.20
N SER A 62 -13.72 -6.13 3.84
CA SER A 62 -12.78 -6.84 4.74
C SER A 62 -13.10 -6.68 6.21
N GLY A 63 -14.02 -5.78 6.58
CA GLY A 63 -14.34 -5.42 7.96
C GLY A 63 -13.19 -4.74 8.72
N ARG A 64 -12.12 -4.34 8.03
CA ARG A 64 -10.93 -3.76 8.66
C ARG A 64 -10.96 -2.24 8.60
N ILE A 65 -10.47 -1.61 9.67
CA ILE A 65 -10.26 -0.17 9.74
C ILE A 65 -8.84 0.15 9.30
N PHE A 66 -8.73 1.00 8.29
CA PHE A 66 -7.47 1.52 7.80
C PHE A 66 -7.26 2.95 8.28
N ARG A 67 -6.02 3.25 8.63
CA ARG A 67 -5.57 4.59 9.03
C ARG A 67 -4.61 5.08 7.97
N PHE A 68 -5.05 6.05 7.18
CA PHE A 68 -4.24 6.65 6.12
C PHE A 68 -3.72 8.00 6.59
N VAL A 69 -2.51 8.34 6.16
CA VAL A 69 -1.82 9.59 6.46
C VAL A 69 -1.48 10.25 5.15
N THR A 70 -1.73 11.55 5.06
CA THR A 70 -1.37 12.33 3.89
C THR A 70 -0.88 13.71 4.28
N ASN A 71 0.01 14.26 3.45
CA ASN A 71 0.40 15.67 3.51
C ASN A 71 -0.68 16.59 2.87
N ASN A 72 -1.63 16.03 2.11
CA ASN A 72 -2.60 16.83 1.38
C ASN A 72 -3.87 17.12 2.20
N THR A 73 -4.12 18.40 2.45
CA THR A 73 -5.35 18.87 3.13
C THR A 73 -6.50 19.14 2.16
N LYS A 74 -6.25 19.31 0.86
CA LYS A 74 -7.26 19.68 -0.13
C LYS A 74 -8.11 18.51 -0.64
N TRP A 75 -7.58 17.29 -0.62
CA TRP A 75 -8.30 16.13 -1.13
C TRP A 75 -9.41 15.65 -0.19
N SER A 76 -10.46 15.07 -0.78
CA SER A 76 -11.49 14.37 -0.02
C SER A 76 -10.92 13.10 0.64
N PRO A 77 -11.33 12.75 1.89
CA PRO A 77 -10.98 11.47 2.51
C PRO A 77 -11.20 10.27 1.60
N THR A 78 -12.32 10.29 0.86
CA THR A 78 -12.73 9.20 -0.02
C THR A 78 -11.71 9.00 -1.14
N THR A 79 -11.15 10.09 -1.66
CA THR A 79 -10.08 10.04 -2.68
C THR A 79 -8.82 9.40 -2.12
N VAL A 80 -8.44 9.72 -0.88
CA VAL A 80 -7.28 9.10 -0.21
C VAL A 80 -7.46 7.59 -0.06
N ALA A 81 -8.66 7.15 0.35
CA ALA A 81 -8.99 5.73 0.43
C ALA A 81 -8.97 5.05 -0.96
N ARG A 82 -9.46 5.72 -2.00
CA ARG A 82 -9.45 5.20 -3.38
C ARG A 82 -8.04 5.02 -3.94
N ILE A 83 -7.13 5.97 -3.69
CA ILE A 83 -5.71 5.84 -4.07
C ILE A 83 -5.12 4.57 -3.44
N TYR A 84 -5.47 4.32 -2.17
CA TYR A 84 -5.05 3.11 -1.48
C TYR A 84 -5.59 1.82 -2.09
N ARG A 85 -6.84 1.83 -2.55
CA ARG A 85 -7.43 0.68 -3.27
C ARG A 85 -6.72 0.43 -4.60
N GLN A 86 -6.48 1.47 -5.40
CA GLN A 86 -5.78 1.35 -6.68
C GLN A 86 -4.38 0.75 -6.52
N ARG A 87 -3.66 1.13 -5.45
CA ARG A 87 -2.36 0.53 -5.13
C ARG A 87 -2.46 -0.99 -4.94
N TRP A 88 -3.46 -1.45 -4.19
CA TRP A 88 -3.66 -2.90 -3.99
C TRP A 88 -4.04 -3.63 -5.27
N ASP A 89 -4.84 -3.01 -6.13
CA ASP A 89 -5.19 -3.59 -7.43
C ASP A 89 -3.93 -3.78 -8.30
N ILE A 90 -3.00 -2.83 -8.26
CA ILE A 90 -1.69 -2.93 -8.91
C ILE A 90 -0.84 -4.05 -8.28
N GLU A 91 -0.82 -4.18 -6.96
CA GLU A 91 -0.11 -5.28 -6.28
C GLU A 91 -0.67 -6.66 -6.68
N MET A 92 -2.00 -6.77 -6.82
CA MET A 92 -2.67 -7.98 -7.32
C MET A 92 -2.35 -8.26 -8.79
N LEU A 93 -2.28 -7.24 -9.63
CA LEU A 93 -1.83 -7.37 -11.02
C LEU A 93 -0.41 -7.93 -11.08
N PHE A 94 0.54 -7.34 -10.34
CA PHE A 94 1.92 -7.84 -10.31
C PHE A 94 2.02 -9.26 -9.76
N LYS A 95 1.19 -9.61 -8.77
CA LYS A 95 1.11 -10.98 -8.26
C LYS A 95 0.66 -11.95 -9.36
N ARG A 96 -0.35 -11.60 -10.14
CA ARG A 96 -0.84 -12.41 -11.26
C ARG A 96 0.19 -12.53 -12.38
N ILE A 97 0.85 -11.42 -12.76
CA ILE A 97 1.90 -11.43 -13.78
C ILE A 97 3.02 -12.41 -13.38
N LYS A 98 3.49 -12.32 -12.14
CA LYS A 98 4.55 -13.21 -11.63
C LYS A 98 4.13 -14.68 -11.55
N GLN A 99 2.85 -14.95 -11.28
CA GLN A 99 2.30 -16.32 -11.27
C GLN A 99 2.09 -16.89 -12.68
N ASN A 100 1.66 -16.08 -13.63
CA ASN A 100 1.35 -16.50 -14.99
C ASN A 100 2.60 -16.64 -15.87
N TYR A 101 3.68 -15.95 -15.51
CA TYR A 101 4.99 -16.07 -16.15
C TYR A 101 5.99 -16.51 -15.09
N PRO A 102 5.97 -17.79 -14.64
CA PRO A 102 7.13 -18.30 -13.94
C PRO A 102 8.32 -18.07 -14.88
N CYS A 103 9.31 -17.29 -14.44
CA CYS A 103 10.55 -17.08 -15.15
C CYS A 103 11.23 -18.45 -15.27
N ALA A 104 10.81 -19.25 -16.25
CA ALA A 104 11.55 -20.39 -16.75
C ALA A 104 12.80 -19.79 -17.38
N THR A 105 13.82 -19.62 -16.55
CA THR A 105 15.25 -19.67 -16.85
C THR A 105 15.54 -19.56 -18.35
N PHE A 106 15.38 -18.36 -18.90
CA PHE A 106 15.67 -18.10 -20.32
C PHE A 106 17.18 -18.13 -20.62
N TRP A 107 18.02 -18.39 -19.61
CA TRP A 107 19.47 -18.35 -19.73
C TRP A 107 20.13 -19.70 -20.04
N GLU A 108 19.38 -20.80 -20.10
CA GLU A 108 19.94 -22.12 -20.39
C GLU A 108 19.40 -22.69 -21.71
N THR A 109 20.17 -22.51 -22.79
CA THR A 109 20.39 -23.51 -23.84
C THR A 109 21.44 -23.03 -24.85
N ARG A 110 22.71 -23.38 -24.62
CA ARG A 110 23.53 -23.88 -25.74
C ARG A 110 23.41 -25.40 -25.68
N PRO A 111 22.87 -26.09 -26.71
CA PRO A 111 22.89 -27.55 -26.72
C PRO A 111 24.31 -28.01 -27.04
N THR A 112 25.03 -28.54 -26.05
CA THR A 112 26.20 -29.39 -26.32
C THR A 112 25.69 -30.84 -26.50
N PRO A 113 26.01 -31.51 -27.61
CA PRO A 113 25.57 -32.88 -27.80
C PRO A 113 26.59 -33.81 -27.15
N SER A 114 26.30 -34.35 -25.97
CA SER A 114 26.77 -35.71 -25.67
C SER A 114 26.01 -36.41 -24.55
N ARG A 115 25.58 -37.62 -24.93
CA ARG A 115 25.54 -38.87 -24.15
C ARG A 115 24.30 -39.14 -23.29
N SER A 116 23.55 -40.14 -23.76
CA SER A 116 22.49 -40.86 -23.06
C SER A 116 22.87 -41.31 -21.65
N ARG A 117 21.93 -41.24 -20.70
CA ARG A 117 21.24 -42.41 -20.14
C ARG A 117 20.19 -42.00 -19.10
N SER A 118 19.06 -42.69 -19.21
CA SER A 118 17.97 -42.96 -18.27
C SER A 118 18.15 -42.56 -16.80
N GLY A 119 17.07 -42.01 -16.20
CA GLY A 119 16.82 -42.18 -14.77
C GLY A 119 16.14 -41.01 -14.07
N ALA A 120 14.84 -41.17 -13.82
CA ALA A 120 14.17 -40.85 -12.57
C ALA A 120 14.11 -39.40 -12.05
N LEU A 121 12.87 -38.90 -12.08
CA LEU A 121 12.15 -38.25 -10.97
C LEU A 121 12.63 -36.85 -10.52
N SER A 122 12.04 -35.88 -11.20
CA SER A 122 11.49 -34.62 -10.68
C SER A 122 11.17 -34.65 -9.18
N SER A 123 11.95 -33.90 -8.41
CA SER A 123 11.61 -33.42 -7.09
C SER A 123 12.62 -32.35 -6.70
N LEU A 124 12.17 -31.33 -5.98
CA LEU A 124 12.90 -30.19 -5.39
C LEU A 124 12.76 -28.86 -6.13
N ILE A 125 11.51 -28.41 -6.07
CA ILE A 125 11.06 -27.07 -5.63
C ILE A 125 12.20 -26.21 -5.05
N CYS A 126 12.44 -25.10 -5.74
CA CYS A 126 13.29 -23.97 -5.36
C CYS A 126 12.83 -23.36 -4.03
N TRP A 127 13.74 -23.24 -3.06
CA TRP A 127 13.69 -22.28 -1.96
C TRP A 127 14.13 -20.90 -2.44
#